data_AF-A0AAE3INN8-F1
#
_entry.id   AF-A0AAE3INN8-F1
#
_cell.length_a   1.000
_cell.length_b   1.000
_cell.length_c   1.000
_cell.angle_alpha   90.00
_cell.angle_beta   90.00
_cell.angle_gamma   90.00
#
_symmetry.space_group_name_H-M   'P 1'
#
loop_
_entity.id
_entity.type
_entity.pdbx_description
1 polymer ?
#
loop_
_entity_poly.entity_id
_entity_poly.type
_entity_poly.pdbx_seq_one_letter_code
_entity_poly.pdbx_strand_id
1 'polypeptide(L)'
;MRLLHKSLAVFFLIALFGIFFSNCAVIIPPDGGPRDSLPPNLVSASPADSSLNFTGKKIELVFDEYITVQNVQQNLIVSPVVKSVPTVSSYLNKITVNLKEPLEPNTTYSFDFGTSIKDANEGNPYKNYTYVISTGNHLDTDSIAGTITLAETGKVDSTLLAVLYTDFSDTAIYKSQPRYYTRVDTTGRFVFRFLPKGQEYNLFAVANTYMRNYSDTTQLFGFYDRKVIAGQPDSVPVHLYAYHQSKTVKRPARVISERQRQQQREKDAKQPLNVSVSVKNAPQSLIDPLQINYSKPLKAFDPGGIALRDTNYAEEQNYTINRSILDSNNSAFTLTHAWQEDKEYILVISKEAAIDSFDIMIAKADTSRFKIKPAREYASFTMIFPDVDLAMNPVVQLFKANTLVDSIAIPENRRVVRQLYEAGDYQLRILYDTNKNMKWDPGNYILRRQPELVIPHKKDITLKANWENELEIYIYR
;
A
#
# COMPACT_ATOMS: atom_id res chain seq x y z
N MET A 1 6.89 -15.74 90.19
CA MET A 1 7.01 -15.12 88.84
C MET A 1 7.62 -16.02 87.74
N ARG A 2 8.43 -17.05 88.03
CA ARG A 2 9.06 -17.91 86.98
C ARG A 2 8.13 -18.96 86.34
N LEU A 3 7.03 -19.37 86.98
CA LEU A 3 6.07 -20.33 86.43
C LEU A 3 5.08 -19.71 85.43
N LEU A 4 4.72 -18.43 85.61
CA LEU A 4 3.79 -17.72 84.72
C LEU A 4 4.39 -17.44 83.33
N HIS A 5 5.71 -17.24 83.25
CA HIS A 5 6.40 -17.01 81.97
C HIS A 5 6.50 -18.27 81.11
N LYS A 6 6.53 -19.46 81.73
CA LYS A 6 6.60 -20.74 80.99
C LYS A 6 5.25 -21.11 80.36
N SER A 7 4.13 -20.83 81.01
CA SER A 7 2.81 -21.11 80.40
C SER A 7 2.44 -20.12 79.29
N LEU A 8 2.90 -18.86 79.39
CA LEU A 8 2.70 -17.86 78.34
C LEU A 8 3.50 -18.21 77.08
N ALA A 9 4.74 -18.69 77.25
CA ALA A 9 5.56 -19.15 76.13
C ALA A 9 4.96 -20.37 75.42
N VAL A 10 4.36 -21.30 76.16
CA VAL A 10 3.68 -22.48 75.58
C VAL A 10 2.41 -22.07 74.83
N PHE A 11 1.60 -21.15 75.37
CA PHE A 11 0.45 -20.61 74.65
C PHE A 11 0.84 -19.85 73.39
N PHE A 12 1.96 -19.11 73.42
CA PHE A 12 2.48 -18.42 72.25
C PHE A 12 2.99 -19.41 71.19
N LEU A 13 3.62 -20.52 71.59
CA LEU A 13 4.08 -21.57 70.68
C LEU A 13 2.91 -22.35 70.05
N ILE A 14 1.84 -22.61 70.80
CA ILE A 14 0.62 -23.25 70.28
C ILE A 14 -0.13 -22.31 69.33
N ALA A 15 -0.21 -21.01 69.66
CA ALA A 15 -0.79 -20.00 68.78
C ALA A 15 0.04 -19.81 67.50
N LEU A 16 1.38 -19.90 67.57
CA LEU A 16 2.25 -19.82 66.41
C LEU A 16 2.12 -21.07 65.51
N PHE A 17 1.87 -22.26 66.08
CA PHE A 17 1.68 -23.50 65.32
C PHE A 17 0.30 -23.56 64.62
N GLY A 18 -0.72 -22.90 65.17
CA GLY A 18 -2.06 -22.80 64.57
C GLY A 18 -2.11 -21.98 63.27
N ILE A 19 -1.12 -21.13 63.00
CA ILE A 19 -1.08 -20.25 61.81
C ILE A 19 -0.47 -20.98 60.58
N PHE A 20 0.19 -22.13 60.77
CA PHE A 20 0.83 -22.86 59.65
C PHE A 20 -0.05 -23.92 58.96
N PHE A 21 -1.31 -24.12 59.39
CA PHE A 21 -2.23 -25.09 58.77
C PHE A 21 -3.37 -24.48 57.94
N SER A 22 -3.38 -23.17 57.70
CA SER A 22 -4.26 -22.58 56.69
C SER A 22 -3.64 -22.72 55.29
N ASN A 23 -3.44 -23.96 54.83
CA ASN A 23 -3.26 -24.25 53.41
C ASN A 23 -4.63 -24.10 52.75
N CYS A 24 -4.94 -22.87 52.32
CA CYS A 24 -6.04 -22.63 51.39
C CYS A 24 -5.79 -23.48 50.14
N ALA A 25 -6.64 -24.46 49.88
CA ALA A 25 -6.65 -25.18 48.62
C ALA A 25 -6.87 -24.15 47.50
N VAL A 26 -5.89 -24.01 46.60
CA VAL A 26 -6.04 -23.20 45.39
C VAL A 26 -7.07 -23.90 44.53
N ILE A 27 -8.22 -23.26 44.28
CA ILE A 27 -9.18 -23.73 43.29
C ILE A 27 -8.56 -23.45 41.92
N ILE A 28 -7.88 -24.45 41.38
CA ILE A 28 -7.48 -24.47 39.98
C ILE A 28 -8.73 -24.93 39.22
N PRO A 29 -9.30 -24.13 38.31
CA PRO A 29 -10.41 -24.60 37.48
C PRO A 29 -9.95 -25.88 36.76
N PRO A 30 -10.84 -26.88 36.61
CA PRO A 30 -10.48 -28.10 35.89
C PRO A 30 -9.92 -27.72 34.51
N ASP A 31 -8.80 -28.34 34.13
CA ASP A 31 -8.26 -28.14 32.79
C ASP A 31 -9.33 -28.60 31.79
N GLY A 32 -9.71 -27.69 30.90
CA GLY A 32 -10.79 -27.93 29.96
C GLY A 32 -10.45 -29.07 29.00
N GLY A 33 -11.47 -29.60 28.33
CA GLY A 33 -11.23 -30.45 27.16
C GLY A 33 -10.43 -29.70 26.09
N PRO A 34 -9.85 -30.41 25.10
CA PRO A 34 -9.18 -29.76 23.99
C PRO A 34 -10.14 -28.78 23.31
N ARG A 35 -9.65 -27.57 23.00
CA ARG A 35 -10.44 -26.54 22.32
C ARG A 35 -10.97 -27.08 20.99
N ASP A 36 -12.26 -26.85 20.73
CA ASP A 36 -12.85 -27.19 19.44
C ASP A 36 -12.29 -26.28 18.33
N SER A 37 -11.98 -26.89 17.19
CA SER A 37 -11.44 -26.23 16.00
C SER A 37 -12.30 -26.44 14.76
N LEU A 38 -13.37 -27.22 14.87
CA LEU A 38 -14.28 -27.49 13.76
C LEU A 38 -15.24 -26.30 13.58
N PRO A 39 -15.58 -25.94 12.33
CA PRO A 39 -16.65 -25.01 12.05
C PRO A 39 -18.03 -25.72 12.16
N PRO A 40 -19.13 -24.94 12.28
CA PRO A 40 -20.47 -25.50 12.25
C PRO A 40 -20.74 -26.15 10.89
N ASN A 41 -21.60 -27.18 10.85
CA ASN A 41 -22.02 -27.82 9.62
C ASN A 41 -23.51 -27.61 9.36
N LEU A 42 -23.86 -27.43 8.08
CA LEU A 42 -25.26 -27.34 7.68
C LEU A 42 -25.92 -28.70 7.83
N VAL A 43 -27.01 -28.76 8.59
CA VAL A 43 -27.85 -29.95 8.75
C VAL A 43 -29.01 -29.94 7.77
N SER A 44 -29.65 -28.79 7.58
CA SER A 44 -30.75 -28.66 6.63
C SER A 44 -30.93 -27.24 6.15
N ALA A 45 -31.50 -27.11 4.96
CA ALA A 45 -31.96 -25.84 4.41
C ALA A 45 -33.43 -25.97 3.99
N SER A 46 -34.21 -24.93 4.21
CA SER A 46 -35.57 -24.80 3.72
C SER A 46 -35.73 -23.46 2.97
N PRO A 47 -35.92 -23.47 1.65
CA PRO A 47 -35.87 -24.63 0.75
C PRO A 47 -34.53 -25.38 0.79
N ALA A 48 -34.52 -26.61 0.27
CA ALA A 48 -33.26 -27.34 0.11
C ALA A 48 -32.29 -26.57 -0.80
N ASP A 49 -31.00 -26.68 -0.52
CA ASP A 49 -29.95 -26.13 -1.38
C ASP A 49 -30.08 -26.73 -2.79
N SER A 50 -29.72 -25.94 -3.80
CA SER A 50 -29.84 -26.24 -5.21
C SER A 50 -31.27 -26.55 -5.66
N SER A 51 -32.28 -26.02 -4.95
CA SER A 51 -33.69 -26.15 -5.34
C SER A 51 -34.04 -25.30 -6.55
N LEU A 52 -35.02 -25.78 -7.32
CA LEU A 52 -35.54 -25.17 -8.53
C LEU A 52 -36.93 -24.58 -8.29
N ASN A 53 -37.37 -23.70 -9.18
CA ASN A 53 -38.69 -23.08 -9.18
C ASN A 53 -39.04 -22.41 -7.85
N PHE A 54 -38.06 -21.78 -7.20
CA PHE A 54 -38.26 -21.08 -5.94
C PHE A 54 -39.18 -19.87 -6.12
N THR A 55 -40.23 -19.79 -5.29
CA THR A 55 -41.20 -18.68 -5.26
C THR A 55 -41.37 -18.06 -3.87
N GLY A 56 -40.61 -18.53 -2.89
CA GLY A 56 -40.69 -18.08 -1.50
C GLY A 56 -40.04 -16.71 -1.26
N LYS A 57 -40.14 -16.23 -0.02
CA LYS A 57 -39.46 -15.00 0.46
C LYS A 57 -38.53 -15.25 1.65
N LYS A 58 -38.40 -16.50 2.07
CA LYS A 58 -37.72 -16.90 3.30
C LYS A 58 -36.86 -18.11 3.01
N ILE A 59 -35.61 -18.07 3.48
CA ILE A 59 -34.68 -19.19 3.48
C ILE A 59 -34.28 -19.42 4.93
N GLU A 60 -34.40 -20.65 5.41
CA GLU A 60 -33.95 -21.08 6.72
C GLU A 60 -32.80 -22.07 6.57
N LEU A 61 -31.71 -21.83 7.29
CA LEU A 61 -30.53 -22.71 7.33
C LEU A 61 -30.34 -23.17 8.77
N VAL A 62 -30.27 -24.47 9.00
CA VAL A 62 -30.12 -25.08 10.33
C VAL A 62 -28.78 -25.79 10.39
N PHE A 63 -28.03 -25.52 11.45
CA PHE A 63 -26.70 -26.06 11.73
C PHE A 63 -26.75 -27.11 12.86
N ASP A 64 -25.69 -27.90 12.96
CA ASP A 64 -25.51 -28.94 14.00
C ASP A 64 -25.19 -28.35 15.39
N GLU A 65 -24.72 -27.10 15.43
CA GLU A 65 -24.39 -26.39 16.67
C GLU A 65 -24.93 -24.95 16.69
N TYR A 66 -24.80 -24.28 17.83
CA TYR A 66 -25.17 -22.88 17.97
C TYR A 66 -24.22 -21.98 17.20
N ILE A 67 -24.78 -21.03 16.45
CA ILE A 67 -24.02 -20.16 15.56
C ILE A 67 -24.19 -18.69 15.94
N THR A 68 -23.21 -17.89 15.56
CA THR A 68 -23.29 -16.44 15.55
C THR A 68 -23.09 -15.91 14.14
N VAL A 69 -23.87 -14.89 13.78
CA VAL A 69 -23.76 -14.21 12.48
C VAL A 69 -23.22 -12.81 12.69
N GLN A 70 -21.99 -12.55 12.26
CA GLN A 70 -21.30 -11.27 12.42
C GLN A 70 -21.02 -10.60 11.08
N ASN A 71 -21.13 -9.27 11.01
CA ASN A 71 -20.82 -8.45 9.83
C ASN A 71 -21.47 -8.93 8.53
N VAL A 72 -22.66 -9.55 8.62
CA VAL A 72 -23.33 -10.17 7.47
C VAL A 72 -23.73 -9.14 6.42
N GLN A 73 -24.03 -7.90 6.81
CA GLN A 73 -24.33 -6.83 5.86
C GLN A 73 -23.13 -6.49 4.96
N GLN A 74 -21.91 -6.66 5.45
CA GLN A 74 -20.68 -6.40 4.71
C GLN A 74 -20.17 -7.65 3.96
N ASN A 75 -20.45 -8.84 4.51
CA ASN A 75 -19.90 -10.10 4.04
C ASN A 75 -20.82 -10.87 3.09
N LEU A 76 -22.14 -10.77 3.24
CA LEU A 76 -23.08 -11.47 2.37
C LEU A 76 -22.99 -10.92 0.94
N ILE A 77 -22.64 -11.78 -0.01
CA ILE A 77 -22.78 -11.51 -1.43
C ILE A 77 -23.97 -12.31 -1.95
N VAL A 78 -24.93 -11.59 -2.51
CA VAL A 78 -26.03 -12.18 -3.27
C VAL A 78 -25.74 -11.95 -4.75
N SER A 79 -25.69 -13.04 -5.50
CA SER A 79 -25.29 -13.04 -6.91
C SER A 79 -26.36 -13.78 -7.75
N PRO A 80 -26.97 -13.14 -8.77
CA PRO A 80 -26.80 -11.75 -9.20
C PRO A 80 -27.23 -10.71 -8.14
N VAL A 81 -26.80 -9.46 -8.33
CA VAL A 81 -27.13 -8.35 -7.44
C VAL A 81 -28.64 -8.14 -7.39
N VAL A 82 -29.19 -8.14 -6.18
CA VAL A 82 -30.62 -7.89 -5.92
C VAL A 82 -30.90 -6.40 -5.74
N LYS A 83 -32.12 -5.97 -6.09
CA LYS A 83 -32.59 -4.58 -5.92
C LYS A 83 -32.61 -4.13 -4.46
N SER A 84 -33.01 -5.03 -3.57
CA SER A 84 -33.14 -4.79 -2.14
C SER A 84 -32.37 -5.83 -1.34
N VAL A 85 -31.39 -5.38 -0.54
CA VAL A 85 -30.56 -6.26 0.29
C VAL A 85 -31.43 -7.04 1.28
N PRO A 86 -31.29 -8.38 1.36
CA PRO A 86 -32.07 -9.20 2.28
C PRO A 86 -31.68 -8.94 3.73
N THR A 87 -32.59 -9.22 4.66
CA THR A 87 -32.27 -9.22 6.09
C THR A 87 -31.85 -10.62 6.52
N VAL A 88 -30.76 -10.70 7.28
CA VAL A 88 -30.27 -11.96 7.85
C VAL A 88 -30.29 -11.85 9.36
N SER A 89 -30.92 -12.82 10.02
CA SER A 89 -30.91 -12.98 11.46
C SER A 89 -30.50 -14.40 11.84
N SER A 90 -29.98 -14.57 13.06
CA SER A 90 -29.66 -15.87 13.63
C SER A 90 -30.31 -16.05 15.00
N TYR A 91 -30.74 -17.27 15.29
CA TYR A 91 -31.21 -17.68 16.61
C TYR A 91 -30.81 -19.13 16.86
N LEU A 92 -30.08 -19.38 17.96
CA LEU A 92 -29.49 -20.68 18.29
C LEU A 92 -28.66 -21.24 17.11
N ASN A 93 -29.06 -22.38 16.54
CA ASN A 93 -28.44 -23.03 15.41
C ASN A 93 -29.10 -22.68 14.06
N LYS A 94 -29.97 -21.67 14.00
CA LYS A 94 -30.73 -21.33 12.79
C LYS A 94 -30.38 -19.94 12.26
N ILE A 95 -30.11 -19.83 10.96
CA ILE A 95 -30.07 -18.59 10.20
C ILE A 95 -31.37 -18.44 9.41
N THR A 96 -31.95 -17.25 9.43
CA THR A 96 -33.10 -16.87 8.58
C THR A 96 -32.71 -15.72 7.66
N VAL A 97 -32.85 -15.93 6.36
CA VAL A 97 -32.71 -14.90 5.32
C VAL A 97 -34.11 -14.53 4.84
N ASN A 98 -34.47 -13.25 4.93
CA ASN A 98 -35.73 -12.72 4.43
C ASN A 98 -35.49 -11.81 3.23
N LEU A 99 -36.13 -12.14 2.11
CA LEU A 99 -36.10 -11.38 0.87
C LEU A 99 -37.16 -10.28 0.93
N LYS A 100 -36.74 -9.02 0.76
CA LYS A 100 -37.65 -7.86 0.78
C LYS A 100 -38.50 -7.77 -0.48
N GLU A 101 -37.91 -8.13 -1.62
CA GLU A 101 -38.54 -8.11 -2.93
C GLU A 101 -38.47 -9.51 -3.57
N PRO A 102 -39.39 -9.84 -4.48
CA PRO A 102 -39.29 -11.06 -5.29
C PRO A 102 -37.99 -11.09 -6.09
N LEU A 103 -37.41 -12.29 -6.21
CA LEU A 103 -36.27 -12.55 -7.09
C LEU A 103 -36.70 -12.50 -8.56
N GLU A 104 -35.76 -12.24 -9.46
CA GLU A 104 -36.03 -12.25 -10.90
C GLU A 104 -36.40 -13.66 -11.38
N PRO A 105 -37.34 -13.80 -12.32
CA PRO A 105 -37.72 -15.11 -12.86
C PRO A 105 -36.56 -15.75 -13.64
N ASN A 106 -36.57 -17.08 -13.74
CA ASN A 106 -35.60 -17.86 -14.52
C ASN A 106 -34.13 -17.51 -14.23
N THR A 107 -33.80 -17.31 -12.95
CA THR A 107 -32.48 -16.82 -12.54
C THR A 107 -31.96 -17.67 -11.38
N THR A 108 -30.70 -18.10 -11.50
CA THR A 108 -29.97 -18.74 -10.40
C THR A 108 -29.46 -17.69 -9.44
N TYR A 109 -29.74 -17.84 -8.15
CA TYR A 109 -29.24 -16.99 -7.08
C TYR A 109 -28.32 -17.79 -6.15
N SER A 110 -27.18 -17.21 -5.84
CA SER A 110 -26.25 -17.70 -4.82
C SER A 110 -26.14 -16.69 -3.69
N PHE A 111 -26.05 -17.20 -2.47
CA PHE A 111 -25.91 -16.45 -1.22
C PHE A 111 -24.61 -16.89 -0.55
N ASP A 112 -23.53 -16.14 -0.79
CA ASP A 112 -22.21 -16.38 -0.22
C ASP A 112 -22.06 -15.59 1.08
N PHE A 113 -21.95 -16.30 2.20
CA PHE A 113 -21.85 -15.72 3.54
C PHE A 113 -20.41 -15.32 3.93
N GLY A 114 -19.42 -15.58 3.07
CA GLY A 114 -18.01 -15.27 3.35
C GLY A 114 -17.54 -15.92 4.65
N THR A 115 -17.25 -15.11 5.66
CA THR A 115 -16.83 -15.58 7.00
C THR A 115 -17.81 -15.17 8.11
N SER A 116 -19.06 -14.88 7.76
CA SER A 116 -20.04 -14.36 8.72
C SER A 116 -20.62 -15.40 9.66
N ILE A 117 -20.66 -16.66 9.25
CA ILE A 117 -21.19 -17.76 10.05
C ILE A 117 -20.04 -18.31 10.87
N LYS A 118 -20.20 -18.33 12.19
CA LYS A 118 -19.24 -18.88 13.15
C LYS A 118 -19.97 -19.73 14.15
N ASP A 119 -19.31 -20.71 14.76
CA ASP A 119 -19.84 -21.29 15.98
C ASP A 119 -19.94 -20.21 17.09
N ALA A 120 -20.77 -20.48 18.08
CA ALA A 120 -21.04 -19.56 19.18
C ALA A 120 -20.04 -19.65 20.34
N ASN A 121 -19.22 -20.69 20.41
CA ASN A 121 -18.39 -21.02 21.57
C ASN A 121 -16.91 -20.65 21.34
N GLU A 122 -16.26 -21.23 20.33
CA GLU A 122 -14.85 -21.07 19.95
C GLU A 122 -14.61 -20.05 18.81
N GLY A 123 -15.65 -19.70 18.04
CA GLY A 123 -15.64 -18.67 17.00
C GLY A 123 -14.98 -19.06 15.68
N ASN A 124 -14.83 -20.37 15.42
CA ASN A 124 -14.41 -20.98 14.17
C ASN A 124 -15.39 -20.61 13.03
N PRO A 125 -14.91 -19.93 11.96
CA PRO A 125 -15.76 -19.52 10.87
C PRO A 125 -16.04 -20.66 9.88
N TYR A 126 -17.31 -20.80 9.46
CA TYR A 126 -17.66 -21.54 8.25
C TYR A 126 -17.28 -20.69 7.03
N LYS A 127 -16.08 -20.92 6.52
CA LYS A 127 -15.52 -20.14 5.40
C LYS A 127 -16.22 -20.46 4.09
N ASN A 128 -16.64 -19.42 3.38
CA ASN A 128 -17.17 -19.43 2.01
C ASN A 128 -18.41 -20.33 1.82
N TYR A 129 -19.23 -20.49 2.86
CA TYR A 129 -20.50 -21.18 2.71
C TYR A 129 -21.38 -20.44 1.72
N THR A 130 -21.80 -21.14 0.67
CA THR A 130 -22.65 -20.60 -0.40
C THR A 130 -23.90 -21.46 -0.53
N TYR A 131 -25.06 -20.84 -0.38
CA TYR A 131 -26.36 -21.47 -0.61
C TYR A 131 -26.91 -21.06 -1.98
N VAL A 132 -27.48 -22.00 -2.75
CA VAL A 132 -27.88 -21.76 -4.14
C VAL A 132 -29.33 -22.18 -4.38
N ILE A 133 -30.06 -21.38 -5.16
CA ILE A 133 -31.42 -21.69 -5.61
C ILE A 133 -31.65 -21.16 -7.01
N SER A 134 -32.66 -21.67 -7.71
CA SER A 134 -33.16 -21.09 -8.96
C SER A 134 -34.63 -20.75 -8.86
N THR A 135 -35.00 -19.59 -9.39
CA THR A 135 -36.42 -19.26 -9.65
C THR A 135 -36.95 -19.90 -10.93
N GLY A 136 -36.08 -20.52 -11.74
CA GLY A 136 -36.42 -21.27 -12.94
C GLY A 136 -36.27 -22.79 -12.76
N ASN A 137 -36.33 -23.50 -13.88
CA ASN A 137 -36.28 -24.96 -13.94
C ASN A 137 -34.86 -25.54 -14.10
N HIS A 138 -33.81 -24.72 -13.99
CA HIS A 138 -32.41 -25.15 -14.10
C HIS A 138 -31.51 -24.29 -13.21
N LEU A 139 -30.30 -24.78 -12.95
CA LEU A 139 -29.23 -24.03 -12.31
C LEU A 139 -28.17 -23.65 -13.34
N ASP A 140 -27.76 -22.39 -13.27
CA ASP A 140 -26.58 -21.89 -13.93
C ASP A 140 -25.34 -22.48 -13.25
N THR A 141 -24.35 -22.90 -14.03
CA THR A 141 -23.18 -23.64 -13.52
C THR A 141 -21.86 -23.08 -14.02
N ASP A 142 -21.88 -22.18 -15.01
CA ASP A 142 -20.66 -21.65 -15.60
C ASP A 142 -19.96 -20.68 -14.63
N SER A 143 -18.67 -20.48 -14.88
CA SER A 143 -17.82 -19.65 -14.04
C SER A 143 -16.89 -18.80 -14.88
N ILE A 144 -16.40 -17.72 -14.27
CA ILE A 144 -15.34 -16.86 -14.80
C ILE A 144 -14.36 -16.63 -13.66
N ALA A 145 -13.08 -16.85 -13.91
CA ALA A 145 -12.02 -16.64 -12.93
C ALA A 145 -10.85 -15.88 -13.57
N GLY A 146 -10.14 -15.12 -12.75
CA GLY A 146 -8.98 -14.36 -13.18
C GLY A 146 -8.22 -13.79 -12.00
N THR A 147 -7.28 -12.89 -12.28
CA THR A 147 -6.58 -12.15 -11.23
C THR A 147 -6.57 -10.64 -11.47
N ILE A 148 -6.37 -9.89 -10.39
CA ILE A 148 -6.21 -8.43 -10.38
C ILE A 148 -4.89 -8.09 -9.71
N THR A 149 -4.11 -7.23 -10.36
CA THR A 149 -2.88 -6.64 -9.80
C THR A 149 -2.86 -5.13 -10.03
N LEU A 150 -2.12 -4.41 -9.20
CA LEU A 150 -1.90 -2.97 -9.34
C LEU A 150 -0.83 -2.70 -10.38
N ALA A 151 -1.18 -2.00 -11.47
CA ALA A 151 -0.28 -1.75 -12.59
C ALA A 151 0.99 -0.97 -12.20
N GLU A 152 0.89 0.02 -11.30
CA GLU A 152 2.00 0.89 -10.87
C GLU A 152 3.02 0.17 -9.97
N THR A 153 2.65 -0.97 -9.37
CA THR A 153 3.49 -1.63 -8.34
C THR A 153 3.68 -3.13 -8.52
N GLY A 154 2.86 -3.79 -9.35
CA GLY A 154 2.77 -5.24 -9.48
C GLY A 154 2.25 -5.97 -8.23
N LYS A 155 1.74 -5.25 -7.23
CA LYS A 155 1.20 -5.82 -5.98
C LYS A 155 -0.29 -6.12 -6.09
N VAL A 156 -0.81 -6.87 -5.13
CA VAL A 156 -2.25 -7.17 -5.00
C VAL A 156 -2.90 -6.22 -4.00
N ASP A 157 -4.12 -5.81 -4.29
CA ASP A 157 -5.03 -5.14 -3.35
C ASP A 157 -6.32 -5.95 -3.23
N SER A 158 -6.45 -6.69 -2.12
CA SER A 158 -7.63 -7.54 -1.84
C SER A 158 -8.87 -6.74 -1.43
N THR A 159 -8.78 -5.41 -1.31
CA THR A 159 -9.94 -4.55 -1.06
C THR A 159 -10.74 -4.25 -2.33
N LEU A 160 -10.18 -4.54 -3.49
CA LEU A 160 -10.87 -4.43 -4.78
C LEU A 160 -11.96 -5.48 -4.93
N LEU A 161 -12.92 -5.17 -5.78
CA LEU A 161 -13.92 -6.11 -6.27
C LEU A 161 -13.73 -6.32 -7.77
N ALA A 162 -13.93 -7.56 -8.22
CA ALA A 162 -14.20 -7.83 -9.62
C ALA A 162 -15.71 -7.69 -9.87
N VAL A 163 -16.10 -7.05 -10.97
CA VAL A 163 -17.50 -6.80 -11.31
C VAL A 163 -17.80 -7.15 -12.77
N LEU A 164 -18.99 -7.70 -13.02
CA LEU A 164 -19.48 -8.02 -14.36
C LEU A 164 -20.71 -7.18 -14.71
N TYR A 165 -20.71 -6.64 -15.92
CA TYR A 165 -21.83 -5.91 -16.51
C TYR A 165 -22.36 -6.62 -17.75
N THR A 166 -23.68 -6.63 -17.89
CA THR A 166 -24.41 -7.07 -19.10
C THR A 166 -24.85 -5.89 -19.97
N ASP A 167 -24.81 -4.66 -19.45
CA ASP A 167 -24.89 -3.43 -20.25
C ASP A 167 -23.51 -3.14 -20.83
N PHE A 168 -23.40 -3.16 -22.15
CA PHE A 168 -22.14 -2.97 -22.86
C PHE A 168 -21.84 -1.50 -23.17
N SER A 169 -22.67 -0.55 -22.75
CA SER A 169 -22.41 0.87 -22.92
C SER A 169 -21.21 1.33 -22.08
N ASP A 170 -20.38 2.22 -22.64
CA ASP A 170 -19.24 2.80 -21.93
C ASP A 170 -19.67 3.56 -20.67
N THR A 171 -20.93 4.01 -20.62
CA THR A 171 -21.49 4.73 -19.47
C THR A 171 -21.93 3.82 -18.33
N ALA A 172 -22.10 2.52 -18.56
CA ALA A 172 -22.64 1.57 -17.57
C ALA A 172 -21.82 1.58 -16.27
N ILE A 173 -20.49 1.52 -16.39
CA ILE A 173 -19.55 1.50 -15.27
C ILE A 173 -19.56 2.78 -14.43
N TYR A 174 -20.08 3.89 -14.97
CA TYR A 174 -20.19 5.16 -14.25
C TYR A 174 -21.57 5.33 -13.59
N LYS A 175 -22.63 4.84 -14.22
CA LYS A 175 -24.01 5.20 -13.88
C LYS A 175 -24.81 4.09 -13.20
N SER A 176 -24.40 2.83 -13.35
CA SER A 176 -25.19 1.67 -12.94
C SER A 176 -24.40 0.73 -12.04
N GLN A 177 -25.12 -0.03 -11.21
CA GLN A 177 -24.52 -1.12 -10.44
C GLN A 177 -24.23 -2.32 -11.34
N PRO A 178 -23.19 -3.12 -11.02
CA PRO A 178 -22.91 -4.32 -11.77
C PRO A 178 -23.99 -5.39 -11.60
N ARG A 179 -24.11 -6.28 -12.58
CA ARG A 179 -25.00 -7.46 -12.50
C ARG A 179 -24.45 -8.49 -11.52
N TYR A 180 -23.14 -8.70 -11.52
CA TYR A 180 -22.43 -9.61 -10.63
C TYR A 180 -21.21 -8.93 -10.03
N TYR A 181 -20.86 -9.26 -8.78
CA TYR A 181 -19.58 -8.87 -8.19
C TYR A 181 -19.05 -9.99 -7.28
N THR A 182 -17.74 -10.02 -7.09
CA THR A 182 -17.07 -10.96 -6.20
C THR A 182 -15.84 -10.31 -5.56
N ARG A 183 -15.36 -10.88 -4.46
CA ARG A 183 -14.17 -10.41 -3.76
C ARG A 183 -12.90 -10.89 -4.45
N VAL A 184 -11.84 -10.12 -4.25
CA VAL A 184 -10.48 -10.49 -4.61
C VAL A 184 -9.80 -11.07 -3.37
N ASP A 185 -9.18 -12.24 -3.51
CA ASP A 185 -8.44 -12.84 -2.41
C ASP A 185 -7.03 -12.22 -2.23
N THR A 186 -6.29 -12.69 -1.23
CA THR A 186 -4.95 -12.18 -0.91
C THR A 186 -3.89 -12.47 -1.98
N THR A 187 -4.20 -13.35 -2.94
CA THR A 187 -3.35 -13.65 -4.11
C THR A 187 -3.76 -12.86 -5.35
N GLY A 188 -4.81 -12.04 -5.24
CA GLY A 188 -5.34 -11.25 -6.35
C GLY A 188 -6.36 -12.02 -7.17
N ARG A 189 -6.73 -13.25 -6.80
CA ARG A 189 -7.65 -14.08 -7.56
C ARG A 189 -9.10 -13.72 -7.26
N PHE A 190 -9.93 -13.75 -8.28
CA PHE A 190 -11.38 -13.63 -8.17
C PHE A 190 -12.06 -14.78 -8.91
N VAL A 191 -13.27 -15.14 -8.47
CA VAL A 191 -14.08 -16.18 -9.12
C VAL A 191 -15.56 -15.80 -9.05
N PHE A 192 -16.20 -15.80 -10.21
CA PHE A 192 -17.66 -15.79 -10.38
C PHE A 192 -18.14 -17.21 -10.61
N ARG A 193 -19.26 -17.58 -9.97
CA ARG A 193 -19.87 -18.91 -10.06
C ARG A 193 -21.35 -18.76 -10.37
N PHE A 194 -21.95 -19.84 -10.88
CA PHE A 194 -23.38 -19.90 -11.20
C PHE A 194 -23.79 -18.82 -12.22
N LEU A 195 -22.95 -18.61 -13.24
CA LEU A 195 -23.23 -17.70 -14.32
C LEU A 195 -24.04 -18.39 -15.43
N PRO A 196 -24.98 -17.67 -16.08
CA PRO A 196 -25.67 -18.16 -17.25
C PRO A 196 -24.73 -18.66 -18.35
N LYS A 197 -25.08 -19.82 -18.89
CA LYS A 197 -24.21 -20.54 -19.82
C LYS A 197 -23.89 -19.70 -21.08
N GLY A 198 -22.61 -19.54 -21.37
CA GLY A 198 -22.14 -18.84 -22.58
C GLY A 198 -22.49 -17.34 -22.64
N GLN A 199 -22.91 -16.73 -21.53
CA GLN A 199 -23.24 -15.31 -21.48
C GLN A 199 -21.96 -14.45 -21.53
N GLU A 200 -22.01 -13.38 -22.33
CA GLU A 200 -20.93 -12.39 -22.42
C GLU A 200 -21.06 -11.30 -21.35
N TYR A 201 -19.92 -10.80 -20.86
CA TYR A 201 -19.84 -9.70 -19.90
C TYR A 201 -18.68 -8.74 -20.19
N ASN A 202 -18.88 -7.47 -19.84
CA ASN A 202 -17.75 -6.58 -19.56
C ASN A 202 -17.26 -6.83 -18.13
N LEU A 203 -15.94 -6.91 -17.96
CA LEU A 203 -15.28 -7.19 -16.69
C LEU A 203 -14.43 -6.00 -16.24
N PHE A 204 -14.59 -5.60 -14.98
CA PHE A 204 -13.84 -4.51 -14.35
C PHE A 204 -13.34 -4.87 -12.96
N ALA A 205 -12.30 -4.16 -12.52
CA ALA A 205 -11.89 -4.06 -11.12
C ALA A 205 -12.28 -2.67 -10.60
N VAL A 206 -12.92 -2.61 -9.44
CA VAL A 206 -13.38 -1.36 -8.82
C VAL A 206 -13.10 -1.36 -7.32
N ALA A 207 -12.97 -0.18 -6.73
CA ALA A 207 -12.97 -0.03 -5.28
C ALA A 207 -14.29 -0.53 -4.66
N ASN A 208 -14.21 -1.11 -3.46
CA ASN A 208 -15.38 -1.59 -2.72
C ASN A 208 -16.21 -0.43 -2.14
N THR A 209 -16.99 0.21 -3.00
CA THR A 209 -17.96 1.26 -2.65
C THR A 209 -19.39 0.71 -2.65
N TYR A 210 -20.34 1.46 -2.10
CA TYR A 210 -21.75 1.04 -2.06
C TYR A 210 -22.33 0.78 -3.47
N MET A 211 -22.00 1.64 -4.44
CA MET A 211 -22.49 1.53 -5.82
C MET A 211 -21.65 0.56 -6.68
N ARG A 212 -20.42 0.22 -6.28
CA ARG A 212 -19.50 -0.65 -7.03
C ARG A 212 -19.31 -0.22 -8.49
N ASN A 213 -19.38 1.09 -8.71
CA ASN A 213 -19.14 1.76 -9.98
C ASN A 213 -17.81 2.52 -9.91
N TYR A 214 -17.30 2.94 -11.06
CA TYR A 214 -16.15 3.83 -11.14
C TYR A 214 -16.65 5.27 -11.25
N SER A 215 -16.73 5.98 -10.12
CA SER A 215 -17.33 7.33 -10.08
C SER A 215 -16.30 8.45 -10.05
N ASP A 216 -15.05 8.15 -9.69
CA ASP A 216 -13.99 9.14 -9.48
C ASP A 216 -12.65 8.60 -9.99
N THR A 217 -11.96 9.39 -10.80
CA THR A 217 -10.64 9.08 -11.36
C THR A 217 -9.51 8.86 -10.33
N THR A 218 -9.74 9.26 -9.08
CA THR A 218 -8.85 9.00 -7.95
C THR A 218 -9.09 7.66 -7.27
N GLN A 219 -10.10 6.89 -7.69
CA GLN A 219 -10.32 5.52 -7.23
C GLN A 219 -9.50 4.53 -8.06
N LEU A 220 -9.13 3.41 -7.45
CA LEU A 220 -8.59 2.28 -8.19
C LEU A 220 -9.63 1.75 -9.17
N PHE A 221 -9.17 1.57 -10.40
CA PHE A 221 -9.99 1.06 -11.49
C PHE A 221 -9.16 0.19 -12.43
N GLY A 222 -9.75 -0.88 -12.93
CA GLY A 222 -9.18 -1.69 -14.00
C GLY A 222 -10.28 -2.16 -14.93
N PHE A 223 -9.97 -2.35 -16.20
CA PHE A 223 -10.91 -2.86 -17.19
C PHE A 223 -10.26 -3.94 -18.04
N TYR A 224 -11.01 -4.97 -18.37
CA TYR A 224 -10.59 -5.94 -19.37
C TYR A 224 -10.89 -5.34 -20.75
N ASP A 225 -9.95 -5.46 -21.68
CA ASP A 225 -10.00 -4.81 -23.00
C ASP A 225 -10.95 -5.53 -23.99
N ARG A 226 -11.45 -6.70 -23.61
CA ARG A 226 -12.46 -7.47 -24.34
C ARG A 226 -13.53 -8.00 -23.39
N LYS A 227 -14.54 -8.64 -23.98
CA LYS A 227 -15.57 -9.33 -23.21
C LYS A 227 -15.07 -10.68 -22.73
N VAL A 228 -15.58 -11.12 -21.58
CA VAL A 228 -15.41 -12.48 -21.07
C VAL A 228 -16.69 -13.27 -21.29
N ILE A 229 -16.55 -14.57 -21.55
CA ILE A 229 -17.68 -15.48 -21.81
C ILE A 229 -17.73 -16.52 -20.69
N ALA A 230 -18.89 -16.66 -20.05
CA ALA A 230 -19.07 -17.66 -19.00
C ALA A 230 -18.83 -19.08 -19.52
N GLY A 231 -18.05 -19.86 -18.78
CA GLY A 231 -17.80 -21.28 -19.07
C GLY A 231 -16.81 -21.53 -20.21
N GLN A 232 -16.32 -20.49 -20.89
CA GLN A 232 -15.26 -20.63 -21.89
C GLN A 232 -13.91 -20.23 -21.28
N PRO A 233 -12.88 -21.08 -21.40
CA PRO A 233 -11.53 -20.63 -21.12
C PRO A 233 -11.13 -19.60 -22.18
N ASP A 234 -10.81 -18.39 -21.76
CA ASP A 234 -10.16 -17.42 -22.66
C ASP A 234 -8.84 -18.01 -23.16
N SER A 235 -8.49 -17.73 -24.41
CA SER A 235 -7.18 -18.12 -24.98
C SER A 235 -5.99 -17.49 -24.25
N VAL A 236 -6.24 -16.42 -23.48
CA VAL A 236 -5.29 -15.80 -22.57
C VAL A 236 -5.93 -15.75 -21.19
N PRO A 237 -5.23 -16.14 -20.12
CA PRO A 237 -5.78 -16.04 -18.77
C PRO A 237 -6.30 -14.63 -18.46
N VAL A 238 -7.48 -14.55 -17.86
CA VAL A 238 -8.11 -13.27 -17.52
C VAL A 238 -7.31 -12.57 -16.43
N HIS A 239 -6.69 -11.44 -16.79
CA HIS A 239 -5.89 -10.63 -15.90
C HIS A 239 -6.27 -9.16 -16.05
N LEU A 240 -6.52 -8.50 -14.91
CA LEU A 240 -6.86 -7.09 -14.82
C LEU A 240 -5.72 -6.31 -14.17
N TYR A 241 -5.41 -5.16 -14.75
CA TYR A 241 -4.45 -4.21 -14.21
C TYR A 241 -5.21 -3.00 -13.64
N ALA A 242 -5.27 -2.92 -12.31
CA ALA A 242 -5.90 -1.81 -11.61
C ALA A 242 -4.93 -0.64 -11.44
N TYR A 243 -5.43 0.58 -11.60
CA TYR A 243 -4.64 1.80 -11.55
C TYR A 243 -5.48 2.98 -11.03
N HIS A 244 -4.81 4.03 -10.56
CA HIS A 244 -5.42 5.33 -10.35
C HIS A 244 -5.22 6.17 -11.61
N GLN A 245 -6.28 6.73 -12.18
CA GLN A 245 -6.12 7.62 -13.33
C GLN A 245 -5.57 8.99 -12.90
N SER A 246 -5.95 9.46 -11.72
CA SER A 246 -5.53 10.73 -11.14
C SER A 246 -4.99 10.51 -9.72
N LYS A 247 -3.88 11.15 -9.34
CA LYS A 247 -3.40 11.13 -7.95
C LYS A 247 -4.14 12.17 -7.11
N THR A 248 -4.52 11.82 -5.88
CA THR A 248 -5.14 12.76 -4.93
C THR A 248 -4.15 13.87 -4.55
N VAL A 249 -4.44 15.12 -4.92
CA VAL A 249 -3.66 16.27 -4.46
C VAL A 249 -4.06 16.60 -3.02
N LYS A 250 -3.26 16.19 -2.03
CA LYS A 250 -3.43 16.67 -0.65
C LYS A 250 -3.07 18.16 -0.61
N ARG A 251 -4.08 19.02 -0.63
CA ARG A 251 -3.89 20.44 -0.31
C ARG A 251 -3.40 20.55 1.14
N PRO A 252 -2.26 21.20 1.43
CA PRO A 252 -1.83 21.41 2.80
C PRO A 252 -2.85 22.31 3.51
N ALA A 253 -3.55 21.76 4.50
CA ALA A 253 -4.47 22.50 5.34
C ALA A 253 -3.69 23.23 6.44
N ARG A 254 -3.47 24.53 6.27
CA ARG A 254 -3.26 25.46 7.39
C ARG A 254 -3.66 26.88 7.02
N VAL A 255 -4.94 27.21 7.22
CA VAL A 255 -5.39 28.61 7.23
C VAL A 255 -5.04 29.16 8.62
N ILE A 256 -3.86 29.77 8.74
CA ILE A 256 -3.42 30.46 9.96
C ILE A 256 -4.13 31.82 10.03
N SER A 257 -4.67 32.19 11.20
CA SER A 257 -5.35 33.48 11.41
C SER A 257 -4.41 34.68 11.21
N GLU A 258 -4.95 35.85 10.83
CA GLU A 258 -4.15 37.07 10.59
C GLU A 258 -3.34 37.51 11.81
N ARG A 259 -3.91 37.39 13.01
CA ARG A 259 -3.22 37.71 14.27
C ARG A 259 -2.02 36.80 14.53
N GLN A 260 -2.15 35.51 14.23
CA GLN A 260 -1.03 34.57 14.31
C GLN A 260 0.03 34.84 13.24
N ARG A 261 -0.38 35.26 12.03
CA ARG A 261 0.57 35.70 10.98
C ARG A 261 1.36 36.94 11.41
N GLN A 262 0.71 37.90 12.06
CA GLN A 262 1.37 39.12 12.52
C GLN A 262 2.36 38.84 13.67
N GLN A 263 1.95 38.04 14.66
CA GLN A 263 2.86 37.60 15.74
C GLN A 263 4.05 36.79 15.20
N GLN A 264 3.83 35.93 14.22
CA GLN A 264 4.91 35.18 13.58
C GLN A 264 5.86 36.10 12.81
N ARG A 265 5.36 37.07 12.05
CA ARG A 265 6.20 38.06 11.35
C ARG A 265 7.05 38.89 12.31
N GLU A 266 6.47 39.36 13.42
CA GLU A 266 7.21 40.09 14.46
C GLU A 266 8.29 39.24 15.14
N LYS A 267 8.02 37.94 15.30
CA LYS A 267 9.00 36.97 15.82
C LYS A 267 10.13 36.72 14.81
N ASP A 268 9.80 36.50 13.55
CA ASP A 268 10.77 36.21 12.48
C ASP A 268 11.69 37.42 12.20
N ALA A 269 11.17 38.64 12.33
CA ALA A 269 11.92 39.89 12.22
C ALA A 269 12.94 40.12 13.35
N LYS A 270 12.85 39.38 14.46
CA LYS A 270 13.79 39.49 15.60
C LYS A 270 14.82 38.35 15.63
N GLN A 271 14.62 37.29 14.85
CA GLN A 271 15.53 36.15 14.82
C GLN A 271 16.73 36.42 13.91
N PRO A 272 17.94 35.92 14.23
CA PRO A 272 19.08 36.02 13.34
C PRO A 272 18.89 35.19 12.07
N LEU A 273 19.48 35.63 10.97
CA LEU A 273 19.64 34.82 9.77
C LEU A 273 20.80 33.84 10.01
N ASN A 274 20.49 32.55 10.04
CA ASN A 274 21.48 31.50 10.21
C ASN A 274 21.69 30.81 8.87
N VAL A 275 22.95 30.51 8.55
CA VAL A 275 23.33 29.68 7.42
C VAL A 275 23.81 28.32 7.93
N SER A 276 23.53 27.28 7.17
CA SER A 276 23.99 25.93 7.44
C SER A 276 24.37 25.25 6.14
N VAL A 277 25.53 24.61 6.13
CA VAL A 277 25.99 23.82 4.98
C VAL A 277 25.59 22.38 5.24
N SER A 278 24.68 21.88 4.42
CA SER A 278 24.15 20.53 4.54
C SER A 278 24.95 19.59 3.66
N VAL A 279 25.77 18.79 4.31
CA VAL A 279 26.45 17.64 3.70
C VAL A 279 25.47 16.47 3.72
N LYS A 280 24.77 16.23 2.60
CA LYS A 280 23.93 15.03 2.46
C LYS A 280 24.86 13.81 2.46
N ASN A 281 24.71 12.95 3.47
CA ASN A 281 25.51 11.72 3.69
C ASN A 281 26.98 11.93 4.07
N ALA A 282 27.30 12.74 5.10
CA ALA A 282 28.68 12.97 5.55
C ALA A 282 29.55 11.69 5.58
N PRO A 283 30.68 11.63 4.85
CA PRO A 283 31.34 12.69 4.06
C PRO A 283 30.62 13.11 2.76
N GLN A 284 30.81 14.35 2.28
CA GLN A 284 30.09 14.91 1.12
C GLN A 284 30.21 14.04 -0.11
N SER A 285 29.08 13.82 -0.77
CA SER A 285 29.03 13.01 -1.98
C SER A 285 29.80 13.63 -3.13
N LEU A 286 30.55 12.79 -3.85
CA LEU A 286 31.38 13.13 -5.01
C LEU A 286 30.55 13.65 -6.20
N ILE A 287 29.29 13.24 -6.31
CA ILE A 287 28.41 13.58 -7.44
C ILE A 287 27.31 14.58 -7.08
N ASP A 288 26.98 14.72 -5.80
CA ASP A 288 25.91 15.62 -5.39
C ASP A 288 26.43 17.06 -5.22
N PRO A 289 25.62 18.07 -5.57
CA PRO A 289 25.93 19.44 -5.23
C PRO A 289 25.87 19.65 -3.71
N LEU A 290 26.70 20.55 -3.20
CA LEU A 290 26.70 20.93 -1.79
C LEU A 290 25.52 21.88 -1.52
N GLN A 291 24.71 21.59 -0.51
CA GLN A 291 23.55 22.41 -0.18
C GLN A 291 23.89 23.47 0.87
N ILE A 292 23.51 24.72 0.60
CA ILE A 292 23.62 25.86 1.51
C ILE A 292 22.21 26.29 1.87
N ASN A 293 21.84 26.14 3.14
CA ASN A 293 20.49 26.39 3.64
C ASN A 293 20.50 27.56 4.63
N TYR A 294 19.60 28.51 4.39
CA TYR A 294 19.35 29.65 5.25
C TYR A 294 18.09 29.41 6.09
N SER A 295 18.08 29.86 7.34
CA SER A 295 16.94 29.69 8.25
C SER A 295 15.70 30.47 7.82
N LYS A 296 15.85 31.44 6.91
CA LYS A 296 14.80 32.34 6.43
C LYS A 296 14.92 32.62 4.92
N PRO A 297 13.81 32.98 4.25
CA PRO A 297 13.81 33.46 2.87
C PRO A 297 14.75 34.66 2.66
N LEU A 298 15.54 34.62 1.60
CA LEU A 298 16.44 35.71 1.23
C LEU A 298 15.74 36.76 0.35
N LYS A 299 16.06 38.03 0.61
CA LYS A 299 15.76 39.17 -0.24
C LYS A 299 16.84 39.35 -1.30
N ALA A 300 18.10 39.21 -0.91
CA ALA A 300 19.27 39.32 -1.77
C ALA A 300 20.32 38.29 -1.40
N PHE A 301 21.05 37.82 -2.41
CA PHE A 301 22.16 36.88 -2.27
C PHE A 301 23.29 37.36 -3.17
N ASP A 302 24.48 37.50 -2.60
CA ASP A 302 25.71 37.85 -3.32
C ASP A 302 26.63 36.63 -3.39
N PRO A 303 26.76 35.99 -4.58
CA PRO A 303 27.67 34.88 -4.78
C PRO A 303 29.13 35.21 -4.46
N GLY A 304 29.55 36.48 -4.57
CA GLY A 304 30.91 36.92 -4.23
C GLY A 304 31.24 36.82 -2.75
N GLY A 305 30.23 36.71 -1.89
CA GLY A 305 30.39 36.42 -0.46
C GLY A 305 30.69 34.95 -0.16
N ILE A 306 30.75 34.08 -1.16
CA ILE A 306 31.02 32.66 -1.01
C ILE A 306 32.38 32.32 -1.60
N ALA A 307 33.29 31.80 -0.79
CA ALA A 307 34.61 31.34 -1.23
C ALA A 307 34.81 29.86 -0.88
N LEU A 308 35.11 29.05 -1.89
CA LEU A 308 35.53 27.65 -1.72
C LEU A 308 37.05 27.58 -1.68
N ARG A 309 37.62 26.88 -0.71
CA ARG A 309 39.07 26.78 -0.52
C ARG A 309 39.52 25.35 -0.22
N ASP A 310 40.78 25.06 -0.48
CA ASP A 310 41.44 23.84 -0.01
C ASP A 310 41.95 23.98 1.44
N THR A 311 42.60 22.94 1.96
CA THR A 311 43.18 22.93 3.31
C THR A 311 44.36 23.90 3.49
N ASN A 312 44.98 24.33 2.40
CA ASN A 312 46.03 25.35 2.39
C ASN A 312 45.45 26.77 2.26
N TYR A 313 44.12 26.92 2.30
CA TYR A 313 43.38 28.16 2.07
C TYR A 313 43.55 28.74 0.66
N ALA A 314 44.03 27.96 -0.30
CA ALA A 314 44.03 28.35 -1.70
C ALA A 314 42.60 28.32 -2.24
N GLU A 315 42.22 29.32 -3.03
CA GLU A 315 40.87 29.47 -3.55
C GLU A 315 40.64 28.53 -4.74
N GLU A 316 39.57 27.74 -4.64
CA GLU A 316 39.13 26.82 -5.68
C GLU A 316 38.39 27.58 -6.77
N GLN A 317 38.63 27.21 -8.03
CA GLN A 317 38.03 27.89 -9.18
C GLN A 317 36.94 27.01 -9.81
N ASN A 318 36.13 27.59 -10.70
CA ASN A 318 35.15 26.87 -11.53
C ASN A 318 34.01 26.16 -10.76
N TYR A 319 33.62 26.65 -9.58
CA TYR A 319 32.34 26.28 -8.98
C TYR A 319 31.23 27.23 -9.42
N THR A 320 29.99 26.76 -9.37
CA THR A 320 28.80 27.58 -9.63
C THR A 320 27.86 27.51 -8.44
N ILE A 321 27.16 28.60 -8.16
CA ILE A 321 26.14 28.66 -7.12
C ILE A 321 24.83 29.03 -7.76
N ASN A 322 23.85 28.16 -7.62
CA ASN A 322 22.52 28.35 -8.16
C ASN A 322 21.48 28.23 -7.03
N ARG A 323 20.34 28.89 -7.20
CA ARG A 323 19.19 28.65 -6.32
C ARG A 323 18.74 27.20 -6.45
N SER A 324 18.38 26.58 -5.34
CA SER A 324 17.84 25.21 -5.33
C SER A 324 16.51 25.16 -6.09
N ILE A 325 16.44 24.30 -7.11
CA ILE A 325 15.27 24.15 -8.00
C ILE A 325 14.02 23.68 -7.22
N LEU A 326 14.23 23.02 -6.07
CA LEU A 326 13.16 22.48 -5.22
C LEU A 326 12.69 23.45 -4.13
N ASP A 327 13.27 24.66 -4.05
CA ASP A 327 12.98 25.59 -2.98
C ASP A 327 12.07 26.75 -3.42
N SER A 328 10.80 26.63 -3.07
CA SER A 328 9.80 27.69 -3.27
C SER A 328 10.03 28.92 -2.39
N ASN A 329 10.81 28.80 -1.31
CA ASN A 329 10.92 29.82 -0.26
C ASN A 329 12.18 30.71 -0.37
N ASN A 330 13.02 30.52 -1.38
CA ASN A 330 14.24 31.31 -1.62
C ASN A 330 15.21 31.32 -0.44
N SER A 331 15.35 30.19 0.25
CA SER A 331 16.21 29.96 1.40
C SER A 331 17.28 28.88 1.16
N ALA A 332 17.34 28.26 -0.02
CA ALA A 332 18.31 27.20 -0.32
C ALA A 332 19.06 27.41 -1.64
N PHE A 333 20.37 27.21 -1.62
CA PHE A 333 21.28 27.30 -2.75
C PHE A 333 22.10 26.02 -2.89
N THR A 334 22.55 25.73 -4.10
CA THR A 334 23.38 24.58 -4.43
C THR A 334 24.69 25.06 -5.04
N LEU A 335 25.81 24.65 -4.42
CA LEU A 335 27.14 24.82 -4.97
C LEU A 335 27.51 23.55 -5.75
N THR A 336 27.74 23.71 -7.05
CA THR A 336 28.20 22.64 -7.94
C THR A 336 29.66 22.87 -8.27
N HIS A 337 30.47 21.83 -8.09
CA HIS A 337 31.90 21.84 -8.35
C HIS A 337 32.33 20.42 -8.80
N ALA A 338 33.38 20.32 -9.61
CA ALA A 338 33.99 19.04 -9.97
C ALA A 338 34.84 18.53 -8.80
N TRP A 339 34.17 17.95 -7.80
CA TRP A 339 34.79 17.49 -6.56
C TRP A 339 35.94 16.50 -6.82
N GLN A 340 37.08 16.74 -6.17
CA GLN A 340 38.17 15.77 -6.13
C GLN A 340 37.92 14.80 -4.97
N GLU A 341 38.02 13.51 -5.27
CA GLU A 341 37.79 12.46 -4.29
C GLU A 341 38.82 12.50 -3.14
N ASP A 342 38.41 12.08 -1.93
CA ASP A 342 39.25 12.04 -0.71
C ASP A 342 39.84 13.42 -0.29
N LYS A 343 39.43 14.52 -0.93
CA LYS A 343 39.91 15.89 -0.65
C LYS A 343 39.01 16.60 0.36
N GLU A 344 39.62 17.41 1.22
CA GLU A 344 38.92 18.29 2.15
C GLU A 344 38.84 19.71 1.59
N TYR A 345 37.66 20.31 1.74
CA TYR A 345 37.35 21.67 1.32
C TYR A 345 36.84 22.49 2.49
N ILE A 346 37.06 23.80 2.40
CA ILE A 346 36.61 24.82 3.33
C ILE A 346 35.68 25.76 2.56
N LEU A 347 34.41 25.79 2.92
CA LEU A 347 33.47 26.79 2.43
C LEU A 347 33.42 27.96 3.42
N VAL A 348 33.72 29.15 2.94
CA VAL A 348 33.61 30.40 3.70
C VAL A 348 32.43 31.19 3.15
N ILE A 349 31.52 31.57 4.04
CA ILE A 349 30.34 32.37 3.75
C ILE A 349 30.48 33.68 4.52
N SER A 350 30.69 34.79 3.81
CA SER A 350 30.80 36.11 4.42
C SER A 350 29.47 36.56 5.02
N LYS A 351 29.51 37.56 5.92
CA LYS A 351 28.27 38.09 6.51
C LYS A 351 27.40 38.80 5.45
N GLU A 352 28.04 39.38 4.43
CA GLU A 352 27.40 40.12 3.35
C GLU A 352 26.81 39.21 2.26
N ALA A 353 27.11 37.91 2.29
CA ALA A 353 26.69 36.96 1.25
C ALA A 353 25.16 36.85 1.11
N ALA A 354 24.40 37.16 2.16
CA ALA A 354 22.95 37.03 2.16
C ALA A 354 22.27 38.06 3.05
N ILE A 355 21.12 38.54 2.58
CA ILE A 355 20.22 39.44 3.31
C ILE A 355 18.81 38.86 3.23
N ASP A 356 18.12 38.75 4.36
CA ASP A 356 16.74 38.26 4.41
C ASP A 356 15.69 39.34 4.05
N SER A 357 14.42 38.94 4.02
CA SER A 357 13.28 39.84 3.77
C SER A 357 13.09 40.97 4.78
N PHE A 358 13.79 40.95 5.91
CA PHE A 358 13.78 41.98 6.96
C PHE A 358 15.09 42.76 7.02
N ASP A 359 15.93 42.67 5.97
CA ASP A 359 17.23 43.34 5.88
C ASP A 359 18.25 42.87 6.94
N ILE A 360 18.09 41.64 7.45
CA ILE A 360 19.01 41.02 8.40
C ILE A 360 20.05 40.17 7.65
N MET A 361 21.32 40.44 7.91
CA MET A 361 22.47 39.68 7.43
C MET A 361 22.83 38.52 8.37
N ILE A 362 23.71 37.62 7.91
CA ILE A 362 24.31 36.62 8.80
C ILE A 362 25.13 37.34 9.88
N ALA A 363 25.04 36.90 11.14
CA ALA A 363 25.64 37.62 12.27
C ALA A 363 27.18 37.68 12.21
N LYS A 364 27.82 36.67 11.63
CA LYS A 364 29.27 36.57 11.43
C LYS A 364 29.55 35.67 10.22
N ALA A 365 30.76 35.75 9.67
CA ALA A 365 31.17 34.81 8.62
C ALA A 365 31.07 33.37 9.14
N ASP A 366 30.50 32.48 8.34
CA ASP A 366 30.44 31.05 8.62
C ASP A 366 31.56 30.34 7.86
N THR A 367 32.15 29.33 8.49
CA THR A 367 33.20 28.52 7.87
C THR A 367 32.89 27.06 8.12
N SER A 368 32.62 26.34 7.04
CA SER A 368 32.22 24.95 7.06
C SER A 368 33.29 24.10 6.37
N ARG A 369 33.83 23.12 7.10
CA ARG A 369 34.79 22.14 6.57
C ARG A 369 34.06 20.86 6.22
N PHE A 370 34.37 20.30 5.06
CA PHE A 370 33.79 19.03 4.63
C PHE A 370 34.78 18.27 3.76
N LYS A 371 34.75 16.95 3.89
CA LYS A 371 35.55 16.03 3.10
C LYS A 371 34.69 15.41 2.01
N ILE A 372 35.26 15.26 0.82
CA ILE A 372 34.63 14.53 -0.28
C ILE A 372 34.86 13.04 -0.08
N LYS A 373 33.77 12.29 -0.18
CA LYS A 373 33.74 10.85 -0.12
C LYS A 373 34.56 10.24 -1.27
N PRO A 374 35.49 9.31 -1.01
CA PRO A 374 36.30 8.72 -2.07
C PRO A 374 35.48 7.77 -2.95
N ALA A 375 35.86 7.60 -4.23
CA ALA A 375 35.13 6.76 -5.19
C ALA A 375 35.02 5.30 -4.72
N ARG A 376 36.02 4.79 -3.99
CA ARG A 376 36.04 3.45 -3.38
C ARG A 376 34.89 3.21 -2.39
N GLU A 377 34.30 4.26 -1.81
CA GLU A 377 33.16 4.11 -0.90
C GLU A 377 31.81 4.05 -1.63
N TYR A 378 31.82 4.16 -2.95
CA TYR A 378 30.66 3.93 -3.78
C TYR A 378 30.64 2.51 -4.34
N ALA A 379 29.44 2.06 -4.67
CA ALA A 379 29.21 0.83 -5.40
C ALA A 379 29.18 1.09 -6.91
N SER A 380 29.58 0.07 -7.65
CA SER A 380 29.33 -0.04 -9.09
C SER A 380 28.54 -1.32 -9.36
N PHE A 381 27.77 -1.32 -10.44
CA PHE A 381 27.04 -2.52 -10.82
C PHE A 381 26.95 -2.69 -12.33
N THR A 382 26.86 -3.96 -12.72
CA THR A 382 26.39 -4.42 -14.01
C THR A 382 25.12 -5.23 -13.78
N MET A 383 23.99 -4.78 -14.32
CA MET A 383 22.76 -5.57 -14.36
C MET A 383 22.57 -6.15 -15.76
N ILE A 384 22.27 -7.44 -15.81
CA ILE A 384 21.94 -8.18 -17.03
C ILE A 384 20.49 -8.63 -16.91
N PHE A 385 19.68 -8.44 -17.96
CA PHE A 385 18.26 -8.78 -17.97
C PHE A 385 17.94 -9.84 -19.02
N PRO A 386 18.17 -11.15 -18.75
CA PRO A 386 18.17 -12.19 -19.79
C PRO A 386 16.81 -12.40 -20.47
N ASP A 387 15.70 -12.16 -19.77
CA ASP A 387 14.33 -12.47 -20.19
C ASP A 387 13.44 -11.23 -20.39
N VAL A 388 14.05 -10.03 -20.41
CA VAL A 388 13.29 -8.80 -20.60
C VAL A 388 12.75 -8.66 -22.03
N ASP A 389 11.51 -8.19 -22.10
CA ASP A 389 10.82 -7.91 -23.34
C ASP A 389 11.18 -6.51 -23.85
N LEU A 390 12.16 -6.44 -24.76
CA LEU A 390 12.65 -5.18 -25.33
C LEU A 390 11.60 -4.46 -26.18
N ALA A 391 10.63 -5.17 -26.75
CA ALA A 391 9.57 -4.56 -27.57
C ALA A 391 8.66 -3.65 -26.74
N MET A 392 8.62 -3.87 -25.43
CA MET A 392 7.83 -3.09 -24.46
C MET A 392 8.58 -1.86 -23.91
N ASN A 393 9.74 -1.51 -24.48
CA ASN A 393 10.61 -0.40 -24.06
C ASN A 393 10.88 -0.41 -22.54
N PRO A 394 11.57 -1.44 -22.04
CA PRO A 394 11.74 -1.65 -20.62
C PRO A 394 12.69 -0.62 -19.99
N VAL A 395 12.30 -0.10 -18.84
CA VAL A 395 13.06 0.86 -18.02
C VAL A 395 13.27 0.23 -16.64
N VAL A 396 14.53 0.08 -16.23
CA VAL A 396 14.86 -0.30 -14.85
C VAL A 396 14.81 0.92 -13.95
N GLN A 397 14.05 0.82 -12.86
CA GLN A 397 13.95 1.86 -11.85
C GLN A 397 14.50 1.34 -10.52
N LEU A 398 15.42 2.11 -9.94
CA LEU A 398 16.05 1.81 -8.65
C LEU A 398 15.46 2.71 -7.57
N PHE A 399 15.05 2.11 -6.47
CA PHE A 399 14.52 2.80 -5.31
C PHE A 399 15.38 2.52 -4.08
N LYS A 400 15.62 3.56 -3.27
CA LYS A 400 16.24 3.45 -1.95
C LYS A 400 15.31 4.09 -0.94
N ALA A 401 14.88 3.33 0.07
CA ALA A 401 13.91 3.77 1.08
C ALA A 401 12.67 4.48 0.46
N ASN A 402 12.02 3.85 -0.53
CA ASN A 402 10.87 4.36 -1.30
C ASN A 402 11.12 5.63 -2.13
N THR A 403 12.35 6.12 -2.23
CA THR A 403 12.71 7.24 -3.12
C THR A 403 13.30 6.69 -4.41
N LEU A 404 12.80 7.15 -5.56
CA LEU A 404 13.38 6.84 -6.86
C LEU A 404 14.78 7.46 -6.92
N VAL A 405 15.80 6.62 -7.04
CA VAL A 405 17.20 7.02 -7.14
C VAL A 405 17.61 7.16 -8.60
N ASP A 406 17.17 6.24 -9.46
CA ASP A 406 17.49 6.28 -10.88
C ASP A 406 16.43 5.57 -11.74
N SER A 407 16.34 5.97 -13.00
CA SER A 407 15.44 5.43 -14.02
C SER A 407 16.20 5.31 -15.33
N ILE A 408 16.46 4.08 -15.78
CA ILE A 408 17.39 3.77 -16.86
C ILE A 408 16.69 2.92 -17.92
N ALA A 409 16.64 3.37 -19.17
CA ALA A 409 16.21 2.52 -20.28
C ALA A 409 17.17 1.33 -20.45
N ILE A 410 16.63 0.12 -20.55
CA ILE A 410 17.44 -1.08 -20.77
C ILE A 410 17.82 -1.14 -22.26
N PRO A 411 19.13 -1.15 -22.60
CA PRO A 411 19.60 -1.17 -23.98
C PRO A 411 19.37 -2.54 -24.65
N GLU A 412 19.53 -2.58 -25.97
CA GLU A 412 19.37 -3.80 -26.81
C GLU A 412 20.26 -4.98 -26.36
N ASN A 413 21.46 -4.69 -25.86
CA ASN A 413 22.37 -5.72 -25.32
C ASN A 413 21.98 -6.21 -23.91
N ARG A 414 20.85 -5.73 -23.36
CA ARG A 414 20.27 -6.09 -22.05
C ARG A 414 21.23 -5.90 -20.86
N ARG A 415 22.26 -5.06 -21.02
CA ARG A 415 23.31 -4.84 -20.03
C ARG A 415 23.34 -3.37 -19.61
N VAL A 416 23.02 -3.10 -18.34
CA VAL A 416 23.07 -1.77 -17.74
C VAL A 416 24.29 -1.69 -16.82
N VAL A 417 25.20 -0.76 -17.09
CA VAL A 417 26.40 -0.52 -16.29
C VAL A 417 26.32 0.86 -15.65
N ARG A 418 26.59 0.94 -14.35
CA ARG A 418 26.51 2.17 -13.56
C ARG A 418 27.54 2.18 -12.43
N GLN A 419 27.96 3.39 -12.04
CA GLN A 419 28.98 3.64 -11.03
C GLN A 419 28.54 4.79 -10.11
N LEU A 420 29.23 4.96 -8.98
CA LEU A 420 29.01 6.05 -8.02
C LEU A 420 27.66 5.99 -7.28
N TYR A 421 27.19 4.78 -6.95
CA TYR A 421 25.97 4.59 -6.14
C TYR A 421 26.31 4.43 -4.67
N GLU A 422 25.48 5.00 -3.81
CA GLU A 422 25.59 4.81 -2.37
C GLU A 422 25.42 3.34 -2.00
N ALA A 423 26.34 2.76 -1.22
CA ALA A 423 26.19 1.39 -0.75
C ALA A 423 24.90 1.19 0.06
N GLY A 424 24.37 -0.03 0.04
CA GLY A 424 23.16 -0.42 0.75
C GLY A 424 22.14 -1.15 -0.12
N ASP A 425 20.94 -1.32 0.42
CA ASP A 425 19.88 -2.08 -0.22
C ASP A 425 19.02 -1.20 -1.13
N TYR A 426 18.73 -1.74 -2.31
CA TYR A 426 17.91 -1.10 -3.33
C TYR A 426 16.77 -2.03 -3.74
N GLN A 427 15.61 -1.43 -3.93
CA GLN A 427 14.47 -2.06 -4.58
C GLN A 427 14.57 -1.82 -6.08
N LEU A 428 14.43 -2.89 -6.85
CA LEU A 428 14.42 -2.83 -8.31
C LEU A 428 13.01 -3.11 -8.83
N ARG A 429 12.59 -2.35 -9.83
CA ARG A 429 11.38 -2.65 -10.61
C ARG A 429 11.61 -2.34 -12.09
N ILE A 430 10.92 -3.08 -12.95
CA ILE A 430 10.92 -2.87 -14.39
C ILE A 430 9.62 -2.19 -14.78
N LEU A 431 9.71 -1.02 -15.40
CA LEU A 431 8.61 -0.33 -16.04
C LEU A 431 8.61 -0.68 -17.53
N TYR A 432 7.50 -1.18 -18.05
CA TYR A 432 7.27 -1.25 -19.49
C TYR A 432 6.68 0.07 -19.99
N ASP A 433 7.55 0.94 -20.49
CA ASP A 433 7.26 2.32 -20.86
C ASP A 433 6.82 2.40 -22.33
N THR A 434 5.55 2.11 -22.55
CA THR A 434 4.96 2.06 -23.89
C THR A 434 5.13 3.36 -24.67
N ASN A 435 5.22 4.50 -23.97
CA ASN A 435 5.29 5.82 -24.59
C ASN A 435 6.67 6.49 -24.56
N LYS A 436 7.68 5.84 -23.96
CA LYS A 436 9.10 6.25 -23.91
C LYS A 436 9.37 7.55 -23.16
N ASN A 437 8.56 7.91 -22.16
CA ASN A 437 8.75 9.13 -21.37
C ASN A 437 9.52 8.93 -20.05
N MET A 438 9.98 7.70 -19.79
CA MET A 438 10.68 7.23 -18.59
C MET A 438 9.88 7.33 -17.28
N LYS A 439 8.57 7.54 -17.36
CA LYS A 439 7.64 7.67 -16.26
C LYS A 439 6.52 6.65 -16.43
N TRP A 440 5.93 6.24 -15.31
CA TRP A 440 4.77 5.36 -15.36
C TRP A 440 3.52 6.16 -15.72
N ASP A 441 2.78 5.71 -16.72
CA ASP A 441 1.51 6.30 -17.12
C ASP A 441 0.29 5.44 -16.76
N PRO A 442 -0.76 6.05 -16.19
CA PRO A 442 -2.00 5.35 -15.91
C PRO A 442 -2.79 5.05 -17.19
N GLY A 443 -3.68 4.07 -17.07
CA GLY A 443 -4.65 3.74 -18.10
C GLY A 443 -5.69 4.85 -18.27
N ASN A 444 -6.47 4.75 -19.35
CA ASN A 444 -7.59 5.63 -19.61
C ASN A 444 -8.73 4.82 -20.26
N TYR A 445 -9.82 4.64 -19.52
CA TYR A 445 -10.96 3.85 -19.96
C TYR A 445 -11.67 4.42 -21.19
N ILE A 446 -11.86 5.74 -21.22
CA ILE A 446 -12.56 6.44 -22.31
C ILE A 446 -11.77 6.27 -23.61
N LEU A 447 -10.44 6.31 -23.53
CA LEU A 447 -9.55 6.09 -24.66
C LEU A 447 -9.22 4.61 -24.90
N ARG A 448 -9.80 3.70 -24.11
CA ARG A 448 -9.52 2.24 -24.13
C ARG A 448 -8.03 1.90 -24.04
N ARG A 449 -7.26 2.73 -23.33
CA ARG A 449 -5.81 2.57 -23.12
C ARG A 449 -5.54 1.86 -21.80
N GLN A 450 -4.87 0.71 -21.83
CA GLN A 450 -4.40 0.02 -20.63
C GLN A 450 -3.29 0.83 -19.93
N PRO A 451 -3.10 0.67 -18.61
CA PRO A 451 -1.98 1.30 -17.90
C PRO A 451 -0.65 0.69 -18.34
N GLU A 452 0.44 1.42 -18.12
CA GLU A 452 1.77 0.84 -18.19
C GLU A 452 1.99 -0.12 -17.03
N LEU A 453 2.87 -1.10 -17.25
CA LEU A 453 3.05 -2.20 -16.31
C LEU A 453 4.37 -2.07 -15.58
N VAL A 454 4.30 -2.27 -14.26
CA VAL A 454 5.48 -2.35 -13.39
C VAL A 454 5.60 -3.76 -12.85
N ILE A 455 6.76 -4.37 -13.08
CA ILE A 455 7.12 -5.67 -12.53
C ILE A 455 8.16 -5.44 -11.42
N PRO A 456 7.80 -5.61 -10.14
CA PRO A 456 8.75 -5.52 -9.04
C PRO A 456 9.69 -6.72 -9.05
N HIS A 457 10.97 -6.50 -8.78
CA HIS A 457 11.88 -7.59 -8.47
C HIS A 457 11.58 -8.12 -7.06
N LYS A 458 11.55 -9.45 -6.90
CA LYS A 458 11.08 -10.09 -5.66
C LYS A 458 12.01 -9.87 -4.47
N LYS A 459 13.29 -9.60 -4.71
CA LYS A 459 14.32 -9.43 -3.70
C LYS A 459 14.95 -8.06 -3.83
N ASP A 460 15.34 -7.49 -2.71
CA ASP A 460 16.19 -6.30 -2.73
C ASP A 460 17.59 -6.69 -3.20
N ILE A 461 18.27 -5.77 -3.87
CA ILE A 461 19.65 -5.93 -4.29
C ILE A 461 20.54 -5.16 -3.30
N THR A 462 21.58 -5.81 -2.79
CA THR A 462 22.55 -5.16 -1.90
C THR A 462 23.76 -4.73 -2.71
N LEU A 463 23.99 -3.43 -2.82
CA LEU A 463 25.16 -2.87 -3.48
C LEU A 463 26.26 -2.63 -2.45
N LYS A 464 27.42 -3.26 -2.64
CA LYS A 464 28.60 -3.08 -1.79
C LYS A 464 29.57 -2.07 -2.38
N ALA A 465 30.13 -1.23 -1.52
CA ALA A 465 31.19 -0.29 -1.89
C ALA A 465 32.45 -1.03 -2.34
N ASN A 466 33.22 -0.42 -3.26
CA ASN A 466 34.46 -0.97 -3.83
C ASN A 466 34.30 -2.35 -4.49
N TRP A 467 33.08 -2.74 -4.86
CA TRP A 467 32.78 -3.99 -5.54
C TRP A 467 32.14 -3.70 -6.90
N GLU A 468 32.50 -4.50 -7.90
CA GLU A 468 31.77 -4.61 -9.15
C GLU A 468 30.65 -5.63 -8.97
N ASN A 469 29.44 -5.15 -8.70
CA ASN A 469 28.29 -6.01 -8.47
C ASN A 469 27.72 -6.45 -9.82
N GLU A 470 27.99 -7.68 -10.26
CA GLU A 470 27.33 -8.26 -11.44
C GLU A 470 26.07 -9.03 -11.02
N LEU A 471 24.92 -8.64 -11.58
CA LEU A 471 23.60 -9.12 -11.19
C LEU A 471 22.81 -9.57 -12.42
N GLU A 472 22.42 -10.84 -12.46
CA GLU A 472 21.43 -11.33 -13.41
C GLU A 472 20.02 -11.17 -12.83
N ILE A 473 19.20 -10.36 -13.49
CA ILE A 473 17.84 -10.04 -13.06
C ILE A 473 16.86 -10.74 -14.00
N TYR A 474 16.21 -11.77 -13.46
CA TYR A 474 15.13 -12.49 -14.14
C TYR A 474 13.77 -11.86 -13.80
N ILE A 475 12.96 -11.66 -14.83
CA ILE A 475 11.62 -11.07 -14.76
C ILE A 475 10.59 -12.20 -14.72
N TYR A 476 10.27 -12.66 -13.51
CA TYR A 476 9.21 -13.63 -13.29
C TYR A 476 7.85 -12.99 -13.61
N ARG A 477 7.20 -13.44 -14.69
CA ARG A 477 5.82 -13.08 -15.02
C ARG A 477 4.81 -13.91 -14.22
#